data_AF-A0A8J7MFW6-F1
#
_entry.id   AF-A0A8J7MFW6-F1
#
_cell.length_a   1.000
_cell.length_b   1.000
_cell.length_c   1.000
_cell.angle_alpha   90.00
_cell.angle_beta   90.00
_cell.angle_gamma   90.00
#
_symmetry.space_group_name_H-M   'P 1'
#
loop_
_entity.id
_entity.type
_entity.pdbx_description
1 polymer ?
#
loop_
_entity_poly.entity_id
_entity_poly.type
_entity_poly.pdbx_seq_one_letter_code
_entity_poly.pdbx_strand_id
1 'polypeptide(L)'
;MLRPTLFTLLGLTIPAAAIDIVIDYTYDTTNFFDTQEKRDAIEAVADFYGEIITDELAAIDPSLFPSYIWRITFADPLTGDSIVLENPSIPANTIIIYVGGKDLDGSTAGQASTGSIAYHNVESWKKHIFGRGKPGAEITTSSLRTEYAPWGGIVMFDTIKPDSTPREWNFSLSQNQTGSEFVTIAIHEIGHVLGLGSADSWDNLISNGVFNGPAASNSYGSAPPADYGHFGSGTNSSLFGVFSATHGQSRPAIMNSSTTDTGSNFDVITDLDLAALVDIGWKISPPESWSINSLNPTEASFSWNSVSFKSYQMKRSQDLVTFPAGSSVFNGNAQSQSWTDPAPLQDKAFYQFEVADLIFAQPSNLAVARSLNNAEDENSGEIVTKPAREVNNCCAGH
;
A
#
# COMPACT_ATOMS: atom_id res chain seq x y z
N MET A 1 28.26 -9.06 45.98
CA MET A 1 28.53 -9.19 44.53
C MET A 1 27.30 -9.81 43.88
N LEU A 2 26.36 -9.00 43.38
CA LEU A 2 25.24 -9.50 42.59
C LEU A 2 25.72 -9.74 41.15
N ARG A 3 25.49 -10.94 40.63
CA ARG A 3 25.79 -11.31 39.24
C ARG A 3 24.78 -10.62 38.31
N PRO A 4 25.19 -10.10 37.15
CA PRO A 4 24.25 -9.62 36.15
C PRO A 4 23.52 -10.83 35.55
N THR A 5 22.20 -10.81 35.67
CA THR A 5 21.32 -11.80 35.04
C THR A 5 21.31 -11.54 33.53
N LEU A 6 21.68 -12.55 32.75
CA LEU A 6 21.63 -12.53 31.29
C LEU A 6 20.16 -12.54 30.85
N PHE A 7 19.74 -11.53 30.08
CA PHE A 7 18.42 -11.47 29.46
C PHE A 7 18.44 -12.29 28.16
N THR A 8 17.44 -13.14 27.97
CA THR A 8 17.20 -13.84 26.71
C THR A 8 15.85 -13.39 26.18
N LEU A 9 15.87 -12.73 25.02
CA LEU A 9 14.69 -12.32 24.26
C LEU A 9 14.24 -13.51 23.41
N LEU A 10 13.02 -14.02 23.62
CA LEU A 10 12.36 -14.93 22.68
C LEU A 10 11.15 -14.18 22.10
N GLY A 11 11.30 -13.66 20.88
CA GLY A 11 10.16 -13.24 20.06
C GLY A 11 9.68 -14.46 19.26
N LEU A 12 8.45 -14.88 19.45
CA LEU A 12 7.77 -15.82 18.55
C LEU A 12 6.95 -14.96 17.57
N THR A 13 7.54 -14.66 16.41
CA THR A 13 6.79 -14.16 15.26
C THR A 13 6.31 -15.37 14.46
N ILE A 14 5.00 -15.54 14.34
CA ILE A 14 4.44 -16.45 13.32
C ILE A 14 4.48 -15.63 12.02
N PRO A 15 5.13 -16.09 10.94
CA PRO A 15 5.08 -15.37 9.69
C PRO A 15 3.63 -15.30 9.23
N ALA A 16 3.06 -14.09 9.20
CA ALA A 16 1.83 -13.84 8.49
C ALA A 16 2.08 -14.14 7.00
N ALA A 17 1.08 -14.68 6.29
CA ALA A 17 1.18 -14.86 4.85
C ALA A 17 1.36 -13.47 4.21
N ALA A 18 2.55 -13.20 3.70
CA ALA A 18 2.87 -11.99 2.97
C ALA A 18 2.47 -12.15 1.49
N ILE A 19 2.08 -11.05 0.86
CA ILE A 19 1.93 -11.00 -0.60
C ILE A 19 3.31 -10.83 -1.21
N ASP A 20 3.59 -11.59 -2.25
CA ASP A 20 4.77 -11.49 -3.10
C ASP A 20 4.47 -10.53 -4.26
N ILE A 21 5.09 -9.34 -4.22
CA ILE A 21 5.04 -8.39 -5.34
C ILE A 21 6.26 -8.66 -6.22
N VAL A 22 6.02 -9.36 -7.32
CA VAL A 22 7.09 -9.79 -8.23
C VAL A 22 7.31 -8.73 -9.28
N ILE A 23 8.51 -8.14 -9.30
CA ILE A 23 8.92 -7.23 -10.38
C ILE A 23 9.38 -8.05 -11.58
N ASP A 24 8.71 -7.86 -12.71
CA ASP A 24 8.98 -8.54 -13.96
C ASP A 24 9.55 -7.56 -15.00
N TYR A 25 10.76 -7.84 -15.46
CA TYR A 25 11.51 -7.00 -16.40
C TYR A 25 11.36 -7.47 -17.86
N THR A 26 10.45 -8.41 -18.15
CA THR A 26 10.27 -9.00 -19.48
C THR A 26 10.08 -7.95 -20.58
N TYR A 27 9.45 -6.82 -20.25
CA TYR A 27 9.16 -5.73 -21.19
C TYR A 27 10.06 -4.50 -21.00
N ASP A 28 11.08 -4.55 -20.15
CA ASP A 28 12.12 -3.51 -20.00
C ASP A 28 13.12 -3.56 -21.17
N THR A 29 12.63 -3.44 -22.39
CA THR A 29 13.45 -3.58 -23.60
C THR A 29 14.32 -2.35 -23.88
N THR A 30 14.07 -1.22 -23.21
CA THR A 30 14.96 -0.05 -23.15
C THR A 30 16.19 -0.29 -22.28
N ASN A 31 16.21 -1.37 -21.49
CA ASN A 31 17.17 -1.61 -20.42
C ASN A 31 17.19 -0.42 -19.42
N PHE A 32 16.02 0.09 -19.05
CA PHE A 32 15.95 1.11 -18.01
C PHE A 32 16.54 0.56 -16.71
N PHE A 33 16.27 -0.70 -16.37
CA PHE A 33 16.79 -1.41 -15.20
C PHE A 33 18.05 -2.22 -15.53
N ASP A 34 19.02 -1.62 -16.22
CA ASP A 34 20.28 -2.26 -16.63
C ASP A 34 21.33 -2.41 -15.51
N THR A 35 21.16 -1.72 -14.38
CA THR A 35 22.08 -1.79 -13.24
C THR A 35 21.43 -2.41 -12.02
N GLN A 36 22.27 -2.96 -11.13
CA GLN A 36 21.82 -3.54 -9.86
C GLN A 36 21.15 -2.48 -8.96
N GLU A 37 21.70 -1.27 -8.90
CA GLU A 37 21.16 -0.18 -8.07
C GLU A 37 19.70 0.17 -8.42
N LYS A 38 19.36 0.18 -9.72
CA LYS A 38 17.99 0.45 -10.18
C LYS A 38 17.03 -0.67 -9.81
N ARG A 39 17.49 -1.92 -9.91
CA ARG A 39 16.73 -3.11 -9.51
C ARG A 39 16.53 -3.10 -7.99
N ASP A 40 17.60 -2.92 -7.21
CA ASP A 40 17.53 -2.82 -5.75
C ASP A 40 16.52 -1.74 -5.31
N ALA A 41 16.44 -0.61 -6.03
CA ALA A 41 15.49 0.45 -5.71
C ALA A 41 14.01 0.04 -5.90
N ILE A 42 13.65 -0.58 -7.03
CA ILE A 42 12.25 -1.00 -7.28
C ILE A 42 11.87 -2.23 -6.45
N GLU A 43 12.79 -3.18 -6.29
CA GLU A 43 12.57 -4.38 -5.48
C GLU A 43 12.39 -4.00 -4.00
N ALA A 44 13.14 -3.04 -3.46
CA ALA A 44 12.94 -2.62 -2.07
C ALA A 44 11.56 -1.97 -1.82
N VAL A 45 10.96 -1.32 -2.83
CA VAL A 45 9.59 -0.81 -2.74
C VAL A 45 8.56 -1.94 -2.83
N ALA A 46 8.80 -2.93 -3.69
CA ALA A 46 7.99 -4.13 -3.79
C ALA A 46 8.00 -4.93 -2.47
N ASP A 47 9.19 -5.16 -1.92
CA ASP A 47 9.41 -5.81 -0.63
C ASP A 47 8.70 -5.06 0.49
N PHE A 48 8.82 -3.72 0.54
CA PHE A 48 8.13 -2.92 1.55
C PHE A 48 6.61 -3.17 1.54
N TYR A 49 5.95 -3.09 0.38
CA TYR A 49 4.51 -3.33 0.31
C TYR A 49 4.16 -4.80 0.58
N GLY A 50 4.94 -5.74 0.06
CA GLY A 50 4.75 -7.18 0.27
C GLY A 50 4.88 -7.59 1.73
N GLU A 51 5.83 -7.00 2.47
CA GLU A 51 6.04 -7.25 3.90
C GLU A 51 4.92 -6.72 4.78
N ILE A 52 4.34 -5.56 4.44
CA ILE A 52 3.28 -4.97 5.28
C ILE A 52 1.90 -5.53 4.98
N ILE A 53 1.63 -6.03 3.77
CA ILE A 53 0.30 -6.57 3.42
C ILE A 53 0.23 -8.04 3.85
N THR A 54 -0.77 -8.33 4.67
CA THR A 54 -0.99 -9.65 5.31
C THR A 54 -2.18 -10.41 4.74
N ASP A 55 -2.71 -9.92 3.61
CA ASP A 55 -3.82 -10.56 2.93
C ASP A 55 -3.42 -11.82 2.19
N GLU A 56 -4.28 -12.83 2.24
CA GLU A 56 -4.15 -14.01 1.37
C GLU A 56 -4.95 -13.82 0.09
N LEU A 57 -4.31 -13.99 -1.07
CA LEU A 57 -4.96 -13.93 -2.39
C LEU A 57 -4.99 -15.33 -3.01
N ALA A 58 -6.16 -15.79 -3.45
CA ALA A 58 -6.25 -17.00 -4.24
C ALA A 58 -5.52 -16.86 -5.59
N ALA A 59 -5.06 -17.98 -6.14
CA ALA A 59 -4.48 -18.01 -7.48
C ALA A 59 -5.55 -17.71 -8.54
N ILE A 60 -5.14 -17.01 -9.61
CA ILE A 60 -5.92 -16.96 -10.85
C ILE A 60 -5.42 -18.09 -11.74
N ASP A 61 -6.11 -19.22 -11.71
CA ASP A 61 -5.85 -20.37 -12.59
C ASP A 61 -6.96 -20.54 -13.64
N PRO A 62 -6.74 -20.17 -14.91
CA PRO A 62 -7.72 -20.34 -15.98
C PRO A 62 -8.08 -21.81 -16.27
N SER A 63 -7.23 -22.78 -15.89
CA SER A 63 -7.50 -24.20 -16.15
C SER A 63 -8.69 -24.73 -15.34
N LEU A 64 -9.05 -24.06 -14.23
CA LEU A 64 -10.25 -24.33 -13.45
C LEU A 64 -11.54 -23.91 -14.18
N PHE A 65 -11.41 -23.08 -15.22
CA PHE A 65 -12.51 -22.52 -16.01
C PHE A 65 -12.25 -22.69 -17.52
N PRO A 66 -12.11 -23.92 -18.04
CA PRO A 66 -11.59 -24.18 -19.39
C PRO A 66 -12.48 -23.65 -20.53
N SER A 67 -13.72 -23.26 -20.25
CA SER A 67 -14.66 -22.66 -21.21
C SER A 67 -14.63 -21.13 -21.23
N TYR A 68 -13.90 -20.51 -20.30
CA TYR A 68 -13.82 -19.05 -20.18
C TYR A 68 -12.41 -18.59 -20.46
N ILE A 69 -12.32 -17.37 -20.98
CA ILE A 69 -11.07 -16.69 -21.21
C ILE A 69 -11.08 -15.33 -20.52
N TRP A 70 -9.88 -14.84 -20.26
CA TRP A 70 -9.59 -13.45 -19.99
C TRP A 70 -8.32 -13.03 -20.71
N ARG A 71 -8.25 -11.74 -21.06
CA ARG A 71 -7.10 -11.10 -21.67
C ARG A 71 -6.79 -9.83 -20.93
N ILE A 72 -5.51 -9.56 -20.77
CA ILE A 72 -5.03 -8.31 -20.20
C ILE A 72 -4.30 -7.58 -21.31
N THR A 73 -4.69 -6.33 -21.58
CA THR A 73 -4.03 -5.49 -22.57
C THR A 73 -3.49 -4.23 -21.90
N PHE A 74 -2.20 -3.97 -22.06
CA PHE A 74 -1.52 -2.80 -21.54
C PHE A 74 -0.49 -2.26 -22.54
N ALA A 75 -0.03 -1.03 -22.33
CA ALA A 75 0.97 -0.40 -23.17
C ALA A 75 2.36 -0.98 -22.88
N ASP A 76 3.11 -1.27 -23.95
CA ASP A 76 4.50 -1.65 -23.91
C ASP A 76 5.34 -0.50 -23.29
N PRO A 77 6.16 -0.77 -22.25
CA PRO A 77 6.98 0.25 -21.61
C PRO A 77 7.98 0.96 -22.52
N LEU A 78 8.37 0.39 -23.66
CA LEU A 78 9.24 1.04 -24.64
C LEU A 78 8.42 1.80 -25.70
N THR A 79 7.53 1.10 -26.41
CA THR A 79 6.93 1.66 -27.63
C THR A 79 5.58 2.33 -27.40
N GLY A 80 4.91 1.99 -26.29
CA GLY A 80 3.50 2.32 -26.08
C GLY A 80 2.53 1.48 -26.90
N ASP A 81 3.01 0.51 -27.68
CA ASP A 81 2.15 -0.42 -28.41
C ASP A 81 1.39 -1.35 -27.45
N SER A 82 0.31 -1.98 -27.91
CA SER A 82 -0.45 -2.89 -27.06
C SER A 82 0.23 -4.25 -26.91
N ILE A 83 0.52 -4.64 -25.67
CA ILE A 83 0.84 -6.00 -25.25
C ILE A 83 -0.46 -6.68 -24.83
N VAL A 84 -0.63 -7.95 -25.21
CA VAL A 84 -1.78 -8.77 -24.81
C VAL A 84 -1.30 -10.05 -24.11
N LEU A 85 -1.72 -10.24 -22.87
CA LEU A 85 -1.58 -11.50 -22.14
C LEU A 85 -2.85 -12.31 -22.30
N GLU A 86 -2.74 -13.48 -22.95
CA GLU A 86 -3.85 -14.41 -23.17
C GLU A 86 -3.92 -15.44 -22.04
N ASN A 87 -5.02 -15.44 -21.27
CA ASN A 87 -5.25 -16.35 -20.15
C ASN A 87 -4.03 -16.52 -19.22
N PRO A 88 -3.42 -15.44 -18.71
CA PRO A 88 -2.31 -15.60 -17.80
C PRO A 88 -2.76 -16.33 -16.52
N SER A 89 -1.86 -17.13 -15.97
CA SER A 89 -2.02 -17.75 -14.65
C SER A 89 -1.25 -16.92 -13.64
N ILE A 90 -1.90 -16.54 -12.55
CA ILE A 90 -1.30 -15.76 -11.46
C ILE A 90 -1.28 -16.63 -10.21
N PRO A 91 -0.10 -16.90 -9.61
CA PRO A 91 -0.03 -17.70 -8.39
C PRO A 91 -0.80 -17.08 -7.21
N ALA A 92 -1.11 -17.92 -6.21
CA ALA A 92 -1.67 -17.44 -4.95
C ALA A 92 -0.68 -16.50 -4.26
N ASN A 93 -1.18 -15.49 -3.56
CA ASN A 93 -0.40 -14.46 -2.87
C ASN A 93 0.61 -13.72 -3.76
N THR A 94 0.40 -13.68 -5.08
CA THR A 94 1.30 -12.97 -6.02
C THR A 94 0.59 -11.81 -6.71
N ILE A 95 1.30 -10.70 -6.85
CA ILE A 95 0.98 -9.57 -7.73
C ILE A 95 2.18 -9.37 -8.66
N ILE A 96 1.98 -9.45 -9.97
CA ILE A 96 3.07 -9.31 -10.95
C ILE A 96 3.08 -7.88 -11.48
N ILE A 97 4.21 -7.17 -11.34
CA ILE A 97 4.35 -5.81 -11.86
C ILE A 97 5.39 -5.80 -12.97
N TYR A 98 4.94 -5.58 -14.19
CA TYR A 98 5.84 -5.35 -15.33
C TYR A 98 6.40 -3.93 -15.26
N VAL A 99 7.72 -3.78 -15.34
CA VAL A 99 8.37 -2.47 -15.23
C VAL A 99 9.19 -2.13 -16.47
N GLY A 100 9.37 -0.83 -16.72
CA GLY A 100 10.29 -0.34 -17.76
C GLY A 100 10.37 1.18 -17.81
N GLY A 101 11.25 1.70 -18.67
CA GLY A 101 11.38 3.13 -18.93
C GLY A 101 10.80 3.56 -20.26
N LYS A 102 10.04 4.66 -20.28
CA LYS A 102 9.39 5.27 -21.46
C LYS A 102 9.61 6.78 -21.51
N ASP A 103 9.53 7.40 -22.67
CA ASP A 103 9.28 8.84 -22.79
C ASP A 103 7.79 9.09 -22.47
N LEU A 104 7.50 9.70 -21.32
CA LEU A 104 6.13 9.95 -20.87
C LEU A 104 5.70 11.38 -21.21
N ASP A 105 4.44 11.53 -21.59
CA ASP A 105 3.92 12.83 -22.00
C ASP A 105 3.88 13.84 -20.84
N GLY A 106 4.24 15.08 -21.15
CA GLY A 106 4.07 16.22 -20.25
C GLY A 106 5.05 16.20 -19.08
N SER A 107 4.53 16.32 -17.85
CA SER A 107 5.31 16.37 -16.61
C SER A 107 5.21 15.10 -15.78
N THR A 108 4.76 14.00 -16.38
CA THR A 108 4.52 12.74 -15.69
C THR A 108 5.86 12.04 -15.49
N ALA A 109 6.27 11.79 -14.24
CA ALA A 109 7.54 11.13 -13.95
C ALA A 109 7.42 9.60 -13.84
N GLY A 110 6.22 9.11 -13.52
CA GLY A 110 5.88 7.70 -13.47
C GLY A 110 4.42 7.50 -13.89
N GLN A 111 4.09 6.32 -14.38
CA GLN A 111 2.73 5.96 -14.74
C GLN A 111 2.46 4.48 -14.45
N ALA A 112 1.41 4.22 -13.68
CA ALA A 112 0.90 2.89 -13.40
C ALA A 112 -0.44 2.58 -14.07
N SER A 113 -0.65 1.31 -14.37
CA SER A 113 -1.94 0.79 -14.86
C SER A 113 -2.09 -0.69 -14.53
N THR A 114 -3.32 -1.17 -14.38
CA THR A 114 -3.63 -2.61 -14.28
C THR A 114 -4.04 -3.21 -15.63
N GLY A 115 -3.94 -2.42 -16.71
CA GLY A 115 -4.36 -2.79 -18.05
C GLY A 115 -5.88 -2.86 -18.22
N SER A 116 -6.31 -2.97 -19.47
CA SER A 116 -7.71 -3.29 -19.80
C SER A 116 -7.89 -4.81 -19.75
N ILE A 117 -9.02 -5.26 -19.21
CA ILE A 117 -9.28 -6.68 -19.01
C ILE A 117 -10.52 -7.06 -19.80
N ALA A 118 -10.36 -7.90 -20.82
CA ALA A 118 -11.47 -8.51 -21.55
C ALA A 118 -11.74 -9.90 -20.97
N TYR A 119 -12.99 -10.21 -20.60
CA TYR A 119 -13.34 -11.46 -19.92
C TYR A 119 -14.78 -11.88 -20.22
N HIS A 120 -15.09 -13.17 -20.09
CA HIS A 120 -16.48 -13.64 -20.17
C HIS A 120 -17.29 -13.14 -18.98
N ASN A 121 -18.44 -12.50 -19.21
CA ASN A 121 -19.32 -11.96 -18.17
C ASN A 121 -20.11 -13.07 -17.45
N VAL A 122 -19.39 -13.92 -16.73
CA VAL A 122 -19.92 -15.03 -15.94
C VAL A 122 -19.53 -14.79 -14.49
N GLU A 123 -20.50 -14.79 -13.58
CA GLU A 123 -20.30 -14.42 -12.18
C GLU A 123 -19.18 -15.20 -11.49
N SER A 124 -19.15 -16.53 -11.63
CA SER A 124 -18.10 -17.37 -11.04
C SER A 124 -16.72 -17.03 -11.60
N TRP A 125 -16.64 -16.66 -12.88
CA TRP A 125 -15.39 -16.27 -13.52
C TRP A 125 -14.93 -14.88 -13.07
N LYS A 126 -15.86 -13.92 -12.96
CA LYS A 126 -15.59 -12.58 -12.42
C LYS A 126 -15.01 -12.66 -10.99
N LYS A 127 -15.62 -13.46 -10.12
CA LYS A 127 -15.14 -13.66 -8.74
C LYS A 127 -13.74 -14.26 -8.70
N HIS A 128 -13.43 -15.19 -9.61
CA HIS A 128 -12.11 -15.79 -9.71
C HIS A 128 -11.03 -14.78 -10.10
N ILE A 129 -11.26 -13.97 -11.15
CA ILE A 129 -10.24 -13.04 -11.67
C ILE A 129 -10.13 -11.73 -10.88
N PHE A 130 -11.22 -11.20 -10.33
CA PHE A 130 -11.24 -9.91 -9.62
C PHE A 130 -11.34 -10.05 -8.10
N GLY A 131 -11.91 -11.16 -7.62
CA GLY A 131 -12.17 -11.36 -6.20
C GLY A 131 -11.02 -12.06 -5.48
N ARG A 132 -10.41 -13.07 -6.13
CA ARG A 132 -9.30 -13.87 -5.58
C ARG A 132 -9.54 -14.33 -4.12
N GLY A 133 -10.78 -14.70 -3.78
CA GLY A 133 -11.17 -15.15 -2.44
C GLY A 133 -11.45 -14.03 -1.42
N LYS A 134 -11.51 -12.77 -1.86
CA LYS A 134 -11.86 -11.60 -1.03
C LYS A 134 -13.34 -11.24 -1.20
N PRO A 135 -14.19 -11.45 -0.18
CA PRO A 135 -15.64 -11.25 -0.30
C PRO A 135 -16.06 -9.86 -0.81
N GLY A 136 -15.38 -8.79 -0.40
CA GLY A 136 -15.62 -7.42 -0.81
C GLY A 136 -15.17 -7.09 -2.24
N ALA A 137 -14.25 -7.86 -2.80
CA ALA A 137 -13.81 -7.75 -4.21
C ALA A 137 -14.65 -8.65 -5.13
N GLU A 138 -15.23 -9.73 -4.60
CA GLU A 138 -16.16 -10.63 -5.29
C GLU A 138 -17.54 -10.00 -5.58
N ILE A 139 -17.83 -8.83 -5.00
CA ILE A 139 -19.04 -8.07 -5.31
C ILE A 139 -19.06 -7.74 -6.82
N THR A 140 -20.13 -8.15 -7.50
CA THR A 140 -20.22 -8.04 -8.97
C THR A 140 -20.47 -6.62 -9.43
N THR A 141 -21.23 -5.85 -8.66
CA THR A 141 -21.42 -4.42 -8.86
C THR A 141 -20.16 -3.67 -8.40
N SER A 142 -19.35 -3.19 -9.34
CA SER A 142 -18.09 -2.49 -9.05
C SER A 142 -18.26 -1.33 -8.07
N SER A 143 -19.35 -0.54 -8.22
CA SER A 143 -19.63 0.60 -7.35
C SER A 143 -20.00 0.24 -5.89
N LEU A 144 -19.98 -1.04 -5.53
CA LEU A 144 -20.21 -1.53 -4.17
C LEU A 144 -19.03 -2.32 -3.61
N ARG A 145 -17.93 -2.47 -4.38
CA ARG A 145 -16.73 -3.16 -3.91
C ARG A 145 -16.08 -2.41 -2.76
N THR A 146 -15.66 -3.15 -1.75
CA THR A 146 -15.01 -2.63 -0.54
C THR A 146 -13.62 -3.23 -0.32
N GLU A 147 -13.24 -4.21 -1.15
CA GLU A 147 -11.90 -4.81 -1.16
C GLU A 147 -11.35 -4.79 -2.59
N TYR A 148 -10.04 -4.95 -2.70
CA TYR A 148 -9.33 -4.99 -3.95
C TYR A 148 -8.37 -6.18 -4.00
N ALA A 149 -8.27 -6.84 -5.16
CA ALA A 149 -7.46 -8.03 -5.35
C ALA A 149 -6.91 -8.08 -6.79
N PRO A 150 -5.94 -7.21 -7.12
CA PRO A 150 -5.42 -7.12 -8.48
C PRO A 150 -4.68 -8.40 -8.87
N TRP A 151 -4.59 -8.64 -10.18
CA TRP A 151 -3.70 -9.65 -10.74
C TRP A 151 -2.23 -9.19 -10.72
N GLY A 152 -2.02 -7.88 -10.80
CA GLY A 152 -0.75 -7.29 -11.21
C GLY A 152 -0.97 -5.93 -11.86
N GLY A 153 0.08 -5.40 -12.48
CA GLY A 153 0.04 -4.16 -13.22
C GLY A 153 1.29 -3.92 -14.05
N ILE A 154 1.35 -2.72 -14.60
CA ILE A 154 2.50 -2.16 -15.29
C ILE A 154 2.87 -0.85 -14.63
N VAL A 155 4.16 -0.60 -14.45
CA VAL A 155 4.71 0.69 -14.01
C VAL A 155 5.78 1.14 -15.01
N MET A 156 5.61 2.33 -15.55
CA MET A 156 6.55 2.96 -16.47
C MET A 156 7.18 4.18 -15.78
N PHE A 157 8.48 4.35 -15.96
CA PHE A 157 9.22 5.51 -15.47
C PHE A 157 9.69 6.36 -16.62
N ASP A 158 9.55 7.68 -16.45
CA ASP A 158 9.90 8.62 -17.49
C ASP A 158 11.41 8.67 -17.74
N THR A 159 11.79 8.74 -19.02
CA THR A 159 13.19 8.81 -19.47
C THR A 159 13.56 10.21 -19.95
N ILE A 160 12.58 11.09 -20.20
CA ILE A 160 12.78 12.41 -20.81
C ILE A 160 11.95 13.47 -20.09
N LYS A 161 12.63 14.51 -19.58
CA LYS A 161 11.98 15.66 -18.94
C LYS A 161 11.14 16.48 -19.94
N PRO A 162 10.21 17.33 -19.47
CA PRO A 162 9.42 18.22 -20.33
C PRO A 162 10.24 19.12 -21.27
N ASP A 163 11.50 19.41 -20.94
CA ASP A 163 12.43 20.19 -21.76
C ASP A 163 13.23 19.35 -22.78
N SER A 164 12.83 18.10 -22.99
CA SER A 164 13.46 17.11 -23.89
C SER A 164 14.88 16.68 -23.52
N THR A 165 15.30 16.92 -22.27
CA THR A 165 16.57 16.38 -21.74
C THR A 165 16.35 15.04 -21.03
N PRO A 166 17.39 14.17 -20.93
CA PRO A 166 17.27 12.95 -20.15
C PRO A 166 16.83 13.22 -18.71
N ARG A 167 15.91 12.39 -18.20
CA ARG A 167 15.57 12.41 -16.77
C ARG A 167 16.67 11.71 -15.99
N GLU A 168 17.41 12.51 -15.25
CA GLU A 168 18.35 12.02 -14.24
C GLU A 168 17.57 11.52 -13.02
N TRP A 169 17.82 10.28 -12.62
CA TRP A 169 17.15 9.61 -11.51
C TRP A 169 18.10 9.40 -10.33
N ASN A 170 17.62 9.66 -9.11
CA ASN A 170 18.25 9.24 -7.87
C ASN A 170 17.61 7.93 -7.38
N PHE A 171 18.41 6.86 -7.32
CA PHE A 171 17.98 5.52 -6.88
C PHE A 171 18.28 5.23 -5.41
N SER A 172 18.74 6.23 -4.65
CA SER A 172 19.09 6.05 -3.25
C SER A 172 17.88 5.67 -2.39
N LEU A 173 18.05 4.62 -1.57
CA LEU A 173 17.04 4.13 -0.63
C LEU A 173 16.95 4.91 0.69
N SER A 174 17.70 6.00 0.87
CA SER A 174 17.83 6.62 2.20
C SER A 174 17.97 8.12 2.22
N GLN A 175 18.22 8.75 1.07
CA GLN A 175 18.50 10.17 1.01
C GLN A 175 18.19 10.74 -0.35
N ASN A 176 17.74 11.99 -0.33
CA ASN A 176 17.63 12.81 -1.52
C ASN A 176 19.05 13.17 -2.03
N GLN A 177 19.23 13.13 -3.35
CA GLN A 177 20.48 13.48 -4.02
C GLN A 177 20.19 14.41 -5.21
N THR A 178 20.98 14.35 -6.29
CA THR A 178 20.67 15.09 -7.51
C THR A 178 19.79 14.23 -8.41
N GLY A 179 18.74 14.81 -8.98
CA GLY A 179 17.85 14.13 -9.92
C GLY A 179 16.46 13.88 -9.33
N SER A 180 15.58 13.25 -10.09
CA SER A 180 14.25 12.86 -9.61
C SER A 180 14.33 11.66 -8.67
N GLU A 181 13.64 11.73 -7.53
CA GLU A 181 13.63 10.68 -6.51
C GLU A 181 12.87 9.42 -6.96
N PHE A 182 13.60 8.39 -7.38
CA PHE A 182 13.01 7.16 -7.94
C PHE A 182 12.15 6.41 -6.92
N VAL A 183 12.64 6.23 -5.69
CA VAL A 183 11.93 5.49 -4.64
C VAL A 183 10.59 6.15 -4.31
N THR A 184 10.56 7.48 -4.20
CA THR A 184 9.34 8.27 -3.99
C THR A 184 8.29 7.98 -5.07
N ILE A 185 8.70 8.04 -6.33
CA ILE A 185 7.80 7.82 -7.48
C ILE A 185 7.39 6.34 -7.57
N ALA A 186 8.31 5.40 -7.33
CA ALA A 186 8.00 3.97 -7.31
C ALA A 186 6.98 3.61 -6.22
N ILE A 187 7.08 4.19 -5.01
CA ILE A 187 6.09 4.01 -3.94
C ILE A 187 4.71 4.48 -4.41
N HIS A 188 4.64 5.64 -5.09
CA HIS A 188 3.41 6.22 -5.64
C HIS A 188 2.79 5.29 -6.69
N GLU A 189 3.56 4.91 -7.71
CA GLU A 189 3.06 4.12 -8.83
C GLU A 189 2.66 2.69 -8.42
N ILE A 190 3.42 2.04 -7.52
CA ILE A 190 3.00 0.75 -6.96
C ILE A 190 1.75 0.92 -6.08
N GLY A 191 1.60 2.04 -5.38
CA GLY A 191 0.37 2.39 -4.66
C GLY A 191 -0.86 2.40 -5.58
N HIS A 192 -0.73 2.92 -6.81
CA HIS A 192 -1.78 2.83 -7.83
C HIS A 192 -2.05 1.38 -8.27
N VAL A 193 -1.03 0.55 -8.48
CA VAL A 193 -1.25 -0.89 -8.79
C VAL A 193 -2.02 -1.58 -7.66
N LEU A 194 -1.76 -1.20 -6.42
CA LEU A 194 -2.42 -1.69 -5.21
C LEU A 194 -3.81 -1.07 -4.97
N GLY A 195 -4.28 -0.16 -5.82
CA GLY A 195 -5.67 0.31 -5.78
C GLY A 195 -5.89 1.73 -5.28
N LEU A 196 -4.87 2.39 -4.73
CA LEU A 196 -4.99 3.81 -4.34
C LEU A 196 -5.24 4.64 -5.60
N GLY A 197 -6.37 5.33 -5.66
CA GLY A 197 -6.75 6.11 -6.86
C GLY A 197 -7.11 5.29 -8.10
N SER A 198 -7.16 3.95 -8.01
CA SER A 198 -7.41 3.09 -9.17
C SER A 198 -8.48 2.03 -8.94
N ALA A 199 -8.67 1.58 -7.71
CA ALA A 199 -9.63 0.55 -7.35
C ALA A 199 -11.07 1.07 -7.32
N ASP A 200 -12.01 0.18 -7.59
CA ASP A 200 -13.43 0.50 -7.43
C ASP A 200 -13.76 0.82 -5.95
N SER A 201 -13.06 0.18 -4.99
CA SER A 201 -13.19 0.47 -3.55
C SER A 201 -12.66 1.85 -3.15
N TRP A 202 -11.70 2.43 -3.89
CA TRP A 202 -11.32 3.84 -3.74
C TRP A 202 -12.44 4.75 -4.22
N ASP A 203 -12.95 4.52 -5.44
CA ASP A 203 -13.97 5.37 -6.05
C ASP A 203 -15.25 5.44 -5.22
N ASN A 204 -15.63 4.33 -4.58
CA ASN A 204 -16.81 4.26 -3.73
C ASN A 204 -16.70 5.12 -2.45
N LEU A 205 -15.49 5.53 -2.10
CA LEU A 205 -15.21 6.43 -0.98
C LEU A 205 -15.07 7.89 -1.43
N ILE A 206 -15.01 8.17 -2.73
CA ILE A 206 -14.94 9.52 -3.26
C ILE A 206 -16.34 10.13 -3.35
N SER A 207 -16.56 11.19 -2.59
CA SER A 207 -17.79 11.99 -2.68
C SER A 207 -17.50 13.43 -2.30
N ASN A 208 -18.06 14.39 -3.04
CA ASN A 208 -17.88 15.83 -2.81
C ASN A 208 -16.42 16.30 -2.74
N GLY A 209 -15.52 15.68 -3.52
CA GLY A 209 -14.10 16.08 -3.62
C GLY A 209 -13.26 15.68 -2.41
N VAL A 210 -13.72 14.71 -1.61
CA VAL A 210 -12.98 14.14 -0.49
C VAL A 210 -13.06 12.61 -0.51
N PHE A 211 -12.06 11.96 0.11
CA PHE A 211 -12.03 10.52 0.35
C PHE A 211 -12.63 10.23 1.73
N ASN A 212 -13.76 9.52 1.76
CA ASN A 212 -14.57 9.27 2.96
C ASN A 212 -14.18 7.95 3.66
N GLY A 213 -12.96 7.46 3.44
CA GLY A 213 -12.42 6.31 4.14
C GLY A 213 -12.22 6.64 5.63
N PRO A 214 -12.75 5.81 6.56
CA PRO A 214 -12.72 6.14 7.97
C PRO A 214 -11.32 6.06 8.61
N ALA A 215 -10.45 5.14 8.18
CA ALA A 215 -9.08 5.10 8.66
C ALA A 215 -8.29 6.32 8.18
N ALA A 216 -8.38 6.66 6.89
CA ALA A 216 -7.78 7.85 6.31
C ALA A 216 -8.32 9.13 6.96
N SER A 217 -9.62 9.15 7.26
CA SER A 217 -10.24 10.28 7.97
C SER A 217 -9.70 10.44 9.39
N ASN A 218 -9.43 9.33 10.08
CA ASN A 218 -8.82 9.33 11.40
C ASN A 218 -7.35 9.78 11.34
N SER A 219 -6.59 9.32 10.34
CA SER A 219 -5.20 9.74 10.09
C SER A 219 -5.10 11.24 9.82
N TYR A 220 -5.93 11.77 8.90
CA TYR A 220 -5.90 13.16 8.48
C TYR A 220 -6.62 14.11 9.47
N GLY A 221 -7.44 13.57 10.38
CA GLY A 221 -8.29 14.33 11.31
C GLY A 221 -9.63 14.80 10.72
N SER A 222 -9.86 14.54 9.43
CA SER A 222 -11.13 14.73 8.69
C SER A 222 -11.06 13.93 7.38
N ALA A 223 -12.12 13.88 6.58
CA ALA A 223 -12.04 13.29 5.24
C ALA A 223 -11.03 14.09 4.37
N PRO A 224 -9.90 13.49 3.92
CA PRO A 224 -8.89 14.22 3.16
C PRO A 224 -9.42 14.64 1.77
N PRO A 225 -8.99 15.81 1.26
CA PRO A 225 -9.25 16.19 -0.13
C PRO A 225 -8.72 15.11 -1.07
N ALA A 226 -9.54 14.70 -2.02
CA ALA A 226 -9.18 13.67 -2.98
C ALA A 226 -10.05 13.75 -4.22
N ASP A 227 -9.52 13.24 -5.32
CA ASP A 227 -10.28 12.92 -6.51
C ASP A 227 -10.22 11.41 -6.79
N TYR A 228 -10.62 11.04 -8.00
CA TYR A 228 -10.64 9.65 -8.39
C TYR A 228 -9.22 9.07 -8.53
N GLY A 229 -8.17 9.87 -8.76
CA GLY A 229 -6.79 9.38 -8.91
C GLY A 229 -5.89 9.63 -7.70
N HIS A 230 -6.07 10.72 -6.96
CA HIS A 230 -5.07 11.20 -6.01
C HIS A 230 -5.70 11.84 -4.78
N PHE A 231 -4.88 12.00 -3.74
CA PHE A 231 -5.13 13.05 -2.75
C PHE A 231 -4.92 14.43 -3.37
N GLY A 232 -5.66 15.41 -2.85
CA GLY A 232 -5.57 16.79 -3.32
C GLY A 232 -4.19 17.40 -3.06
N SER A 233 -3.79 18.32 -3.93
CA SER A 233 -2.51 19.05 -3.79
C SER A 233 -2.37 19.70 -2.41
N GLY A 234 -1.19 19.56 -1.80
CA GLY A 234 -0.87 20.10 -0.47
C GLY A 234 -1.39 19.26 0.69
N THR A 235 -1.94 18.07 0.42
CA THR A 235 -2.30 17.11 1.47
C THR A 235 -1.02 16.58 2.11
N ASN A 236 -0.82 16.90 3.39
CA ASN A 236 0.30 16.43 4.19
C ASN A 236 -0.16 15.40 5.22
N SER A 237 0.74 14.48 5.56
CA SER A 237 0.57 13.53 6.65
C SER A 237 1.94 13.18 7.27
N SER A 238 1.93 12.40 8.34
CA SER A 238 3.12 11.95 9.03
C SER A 238 3.80 10.82 8.26
N LEU A 239 5.10 10.92 8.02
CA LEU A 239 5.89 9.85 7.42
C LEU A 239 5.79 8.58 8.25
N PHE A 240 5.64 7.43 7.58
CA PHE A 240 5.59 6.13 8.24
C PHE A 240 6.95 5.72 8.83
N GLY A 241 8.07 6.24 8.30
CA GLY A 241 9.40 5.99 8.85
C GLY A 241 10.12 4.79 8.22
N VAL A 242 10.08 4.72 6.89
CA VAL A 242 10.76 3.71 6.07
C VAL A 242 11.83 4.37 5.20
N PHE A 243 12.72 3.56 4.62
CA PHE A 243 13.79 4.09 3.75
C PHE A 243 14.60 5.20 4.45
N SER A 244 14.94 4.99 5.73
CA SER A 244 15.65 5.94 6.60
C SER A 244 14.94 7.27 6.88
N ALA A 245 13.71 7.46 6.38
CA ALA A 245 12.90 8.61 6.74
C ALA A 245 12.53 8.56 8.23
N THR A 246 12.47 9.73 8.86
CA THR A 246 12.11 9.81 10.28
C THR A 246 10.59 9.74 10.43
N HIS A 247 10.11 8.74 11.19
CA HIS A 247 8.69 8.56 11.51
C HIS A 247 8.09 9.83 12.14
N GLY A 248 6.84 10.14 11.80
CA GLY A 248 6.08 11.24 12.40
C GLY A 248 6.34 12.62 11.80
N GLN A 249 7.40 12.81 11.01
CA GLN A 249 7.64 14.08 10.33
C GLN A 249 6.52 14.39 9.33
N SER A 250 5.98 15.61 9.34
CA SER A 250 4.94 16.02 8.40
C SER A 250 5.55 16.27 7.01
N ARG A 251 5.06 15.53 6.02
CA ARG A 251 5.44 15.61 4.60
C ARG A 251 4.20 15.50 3.71
N PRO A 252 4.30 15.86 2.42
CA PRO A 252 3.25 15.53 1.46
C PRO A 252 2.90 14.04 1.52
N ALA A 253 1.61 13.70 1.48
CA ALA A 253 1.16 12.33 1.26
C ALA A 253 1.67 11.84 -0.09
N ILE A 254 2.14 10.59 -0.16
CA ILE A 254 2.79 10.11 -1.39
C ILE A 254 1.80 10.08 -2.54
N MET A 255 0.52 9.75 -2.30
CA MET A 255 -0.53 9.69 -3.32
C MET A 255 -1.07 11.07 -3.76
N ASN A 256 -0.37 12.16 -3.47
CA ASN A 256 -0.64 13.46 -4.06
C ASN A 256 -0.21 13.48 -5.54
N SER A 257 -1.01 14.08 -6.43
CA SER A 257 -0.70 14.19 -7.87
C SER A 257 0.55 15.02 -8.18
N SER A 258 0.99 15.85 -7.24
CA SER A 258 2.24 16.60 -7.33
C SER A 258 3.09 16.27 -6.12
N THR A 259 4.04 15.37 -6.30
CA THR A 259 5.14 15.15 -5.35
C THR A 259 6.12 16.31 -5.52
N THR A 260 6.33 17.11 -4.48
CA THR A 260 7.26 18.23 -4.52
C THR A 260 8.65 17.77 -4.11
N ASP A 261 9.47 17.34 -5.07
CA ASP A 261 10.91 17.20 -4.80
C ASP A 261 11.52 18.59 -4.78
N THR A 262 11.84 19.07 -3.58
CA THR A 262 12.51 20.36 -3.40
C THR A 262 14.04 20.21 -3.33
N GLY A 263 14.60 19.08 -3.78
CA GLY A 263 16.03 18.76 -3.74
C GLY A 263 16.63 18.74 -2.33
N SER A 264 15.78 18.57 -1.32
CA SER A 264 16.13 18.72 0.10
C SER A 264 15.38 17.76 1.01
N ASN A 265 14.42 17.01 0.47
CA ASN A 265 13.49 16.19 1.23
C ASN A 265 13.34 14.84 0.53
N PHE A 266 13.45 13.77 1.31
CA PHE A 266 13.22 12.41 0.85
C PHE A 266 11.83 11.99 1.31
N ASP A 267 10.84 12.23 0.44
CA ASP A 267 9.43 11.93 0.74
C ASP A 267 9.16 10.46 0.47
N VAL A 268 8.54 9.80 1.45
CA VAL A 268 8.16 8.38 1.38
C VAL A 268 6.73 8.24 1.86
N ILE A 269 6.21 7.02 1.86
CA ILE A 269 4.84 6.73 2.27
C ILE A 269 4.49 7.33 3.64
N THR A 270 3.29 7.88 3.73
CA THR A 270 2.75 8.47 4.96
C THR A 270 1.72 7.56 5.63
N ASP A 271 1.42 7.87 6.89
CA ASP A 271 0.34 7.22 7.64
C ASP A 271 -1.01 7.35 6.94
N LEU A 272 -1.24 8.45 6.22
CA LEU A 272 -2.48 8.65 5.46
C LEU A 272 -2.58 7.68 4.27
N ASP A 273 -1.48 7.46 3.55
CA ASP A 273 -1.45 6.54 2.41
C ASP A 273 -1.72 5.10 2.86
N LEU A 274 -1.11 4.69 3.99
CA LEU A 274 -1.36 3.38 4.61
C LEU A 274 -2.80 3.25 5.13
N ALA A 275 -3.34 4.29 5.75
CA ALA A 275 -4.72 4.30 6.20
C ALA A 275 -5.71 4.16 5.03
N ALA A 276 -5.40 4.75 3.87
CA ALA A 276 -6.20 4.57 2.68
C ALA A 276 -6.12 3.14 2.10
N LEU A 277 -4.97 2.44 2.21
CA LEU A 277 -4.90 1.01 1.87
C LEU A 277 -5.86 0.18 2.72
N VAL A 278 -5.95 0.47 4.03
CA VAL A 278 -6.91 -0.17 4.94
C VAL A 278 -8.35 0.09 4.47
N ASP A 279 -8.68 1.34 4.13
CA ASP A 279 -10.03 1.71 3.73
C ASP A 279 -10.47 1.09 2.39
N ILE A 280 -9.55 0.83 1.47
CA ILE A 280 -9.85 0.14 0.20
C ILE A 280 -9.83 -1.39 0.31
N GLY A 281 -9.60 -1.90 1.52
CA GLY A 281 -9.81 -3.30 1.92
C GLY A 281 -8.56 -4.14 2.09
N TRP A 282 -7.36 -3.55 2.10
CA TRP A 282 -6.13 -4.28 2.43
C TRP A 282 -5.98 -4.46 3.95
N LYS A 283 -5.56 -5.66 4.36
CA LYS A 283 -5.08 -5.93 5.72
C LYS A 283 -3.58 -5.66 5.78
N ILE A 284 -3.20 -4.62 6.50
CA ILE A 284 -1.79 -4.29 6.71
C ILE A 284 -1.35 -4.50 8.16
N SER A 285 -0.14 -5.04 8.32
CA SER A 285 0.55 -5.19 9.60
C SER A 285 1.96 -4.61 9.47
N PRO A 286 2.11 -3.28 9.56
CA PRO A 286 3.42 -2.67 9.42
C PRO A 286 4.38 -3.16 10.52
N PRO A 287 5.72 -3.17 10.29
CA PRO A 287 6.68 -3.69 11.25
C PRO A 287 6.55 -3.01 12.61
N GLU A 288 6.25 -3.81 13.63
CA GLU A 288 6.10 -3.32 14.99
C GLU A 288 7.48 -3.07 15.60
N SER A 289 7.87 -1.80 15.68
CA SER A 289 9.10 -1.38 16.36
C SER A 289 8.77 -0.69 17.67
N TRP A 290 9.12 -1.34 18.77
CA TRP A 290 9.14 -0.74 20.10
C TRP A 290 10.53 -0.85 20.70
N SER A 291 10.90 0.13 21.52
CA SER A 291 12.18 0.24 22.19
C SER A 291 12.00 0.24 23.70
N ILE A 292 12.97 -0.34 24.38
CA ILE A 292 13.13 -0.22 25.83
C ILE A 292 13.95 1.05 26.07
N ASN A 293 13.35 2.04 26.73
CA ASN A 293 14.03 3.28 27.12
C ASN A 293 14.75 3.09 28.46
N SER A 294 14.10 2.40 29.39
CA SER A 294 14.66 2.01 30.69
C SER A 294 14.04 0.69 31.14
N LEU A 295 14.83 -0.20 31.72
CA LEU A 295 14.34 -1.43 32.36
C LEU A 295 15.24 -1.78 33.54
N ASN A 296 14.82 -1.35 34.73
CA ASN A 296 15.54 -1.54 35.99
C ASN A 296 14.54 -1.71 37.17
N PRO A 297 15.01 -2.07 38.39
CA PRO A 297 14.12 -2.36 39.52
C PRO A 297 13.19 -1.21 39.96
N THR A 298 13.48 0.03 39.54
CA THR A 298 12.74 1.23 39.93
C THR A 298 12.07 1.94 38.77
N GLU A 299 12.34 1.54 37.53
CA GLU A 299 11.82 2.18 36.33
C GLU A 299 11.74 1.18 35.18
N ALA A 300 10.59 1.16 34.51
CA ALA A 300 10.44 0.51 33.21
C ALA A 300 9.74 1.49 32.28
N SER A 301 10.36 1.82 31.14
CA SER A 301 9.80 2.73 30.16
C SER A 301 10.08 2.27 28.74
N PHE A 302 9.09 2.51 27.88
CA PHE A 302 9.04 1.97 26.52
C PHE A 302 8.56 3.06 25.56
N SER A 303 8.97 2.98 24.30
CA SER A 303 8.42 3.80 23.22
C SER A 303 8.22 2.99 21.96
N TRP A 304 7.35 3.46 21.08
CA TRP A 304 7.05 2.83 19.80
C TRP A 304 6.62 3.89 18.79
N ASN A 305 6.78 3.58 17.52
CA ASN A 305 6.18 4.36 16.44
C ASN A 305 4.75 3.88 16.24
N SER A 306 3.79 4.81 16.21
CA SER A 306 2.37 4.46 16.11
C SER A 306 1.80 4.84 14.75
N VAL A 307 0.82 4.06 14.25
CA VAL A 307 0.02 4.39 13.08
C VAL A 307 -1.42 4.65 13.48
N SER A 308 -2.10 5.57 12.79
CA SER A 308 -3.42 6.08 13.23
C SER A 308 -4.55 5.05 13.15
N PHE A 309 -4.36 3.93 12.46
CA PHE A 309 -5.36 2.86 12.29
C PHE A 309 -5.11 1.65 13.19
N LYS A 310 -4.18 1.75 14.15
CA LYS A 310 -3.90 0.73 15.16
C LYS A 310 -4.04 1.29 16.58
N SER A 311 -4.22 0.40 17.54
CA SER A 311 -4.18 0.66 18.97
C SER A 311 -3.07 -0.13 19.64
N TYR A 312 -2.57 0.39 20.75
CA TYR A 312 -1.37 -0.10 21.42
C TYR A 312 -1.62 -0.23 22.92
N GLN A 313 -1.14 -1.30 23.52
CA GLN A 313 -1.20 -1.48 24.96
C GLN A 313 0.06 -2.16 25.48
N MET A 314 0.65 -1.60 26.53
CA MET A 314 1.70 -2.28 27.28
C MET A 314 1.07 -3.00 28.47
N LYS A 315 1.20 -4.33 28.51
CA LYS A 315 0.73 -5.15 29.61
C LYS A 315 1.89 -5.63 30.46
N ARG A 316 1.64 -5.93 31.75
CA ARG A 316 2.64 -6.33 32.74
C ARG A 316 2.19 -7.54 33.55
N SER A 317 3.13 -8.41 33.88
CA SER A 317 2.92 -9.57 34.75
C SER A 317 4.14 -9.95 35.60
N GLN A 318 3.95 -10.84 36.57
CA GLN A 318 4.99 -11.59 37.28
C GLN A 318 5.32 -12.94 36.63
N ASP A 319 4.45 -13.41 35.73
CA ASP A 319 4.61 -14.63 34.93
C ASP A 319 4.44 -14.35 33.43
N LEU A 320 4.57 -15.39 32.60
CA LEU A 320 4.41 -15.30 31.15
C LEU A 320 3.03 -15.80 30.69
N VAL A 321 2.07 -15.95 31.60
CA VAL A 321 0.78 -16.61 31.33
C VAL A 321 -0.36 -15.61 31.33
N THR A 322 -0.42 -14.72 32.33
CA THR A 322 -1.50 -13.74 32.46
C THR A 322 -0.92 -12.35 32.64
N PHE A 323 -1.44 -11.34 31.95
CA PHE A 323 -0.97 -9.96 32.08
C PHE A 323 -2.08 -9.04 32.62
N PRO A 324 -2.32 -9.03 33.94
CA PRO A 324 -3.49 -8.39 34.55
C PRO A 324 -3.35 -6.87 34.75
N ALA A 325 -2.15 -6.32 34.64
CA ALA A 325 -1.87 -4.89 34.80
C ALA A 325 -1.24 -4.33 33.52
N GLY A 326 -1.18 -3.01 33.39
CA GLY A 326 -0.59 -2.38 32.22
C GLY A 326 -0.99 -0.92 32.05
N SER A 327 -0.66 -0.38 30.89
CA SER A 327 -1.17 0.91 30.43
C SER A 327 -2.66 0.82 30.09
N SER A 328 -3.29 2.00 29.98
CA SER A 328 -4.49 2.13 29.15
C SER A 328 -4.18 1.82 27.69
N VAL A 329 -5.20 1.60 26.88
CA VAL A 329 -5.04 1.52 25.43
C VAL A 329 -4.71 2.92 24.90
N PHE A 330 -3.68 2.98 24.05
CA PHE A 330 -3.33 4.15 23.27
C PHE A 330 -3.87 3.96 21.86
N ASN A 331 -4.66 4.91 21.35
CA ASN A 331 -4.89 4.97 19.92
C ASN A 331 -3.64 5.54 19.28
N GLY A 332 -3.18 4.93 18.18
CA GLY A 332 -2.08 5.48 17.42
C GLY A 332 -2.43 6.85 16.85
N ASN A 333 -1.40 7.67 16.71
CA ASN A 333 -1.55 9.07 16.31
C ASN A 333 -0.52 9.50 15.27
N ALA A 334 0.04 8.53 14.53
CA ALA A 334 1.08 8.73 13.52
C ALA A 334 2.36 9.38 14.08
N GLN A 335 2.58 9.31 15.39
CA GLN A 335 3.76 9.82 16.09
C GLN A 335 4.37 8.73 16.97
N SER A 336 5.60 8.99 17.45
CA SER A 336 6.19 8.17 18.50
C SER A 336 5.43 8.38 19.82
N GLN A 337 5.00 7.27 20.42
CA GLN A 337 4.32 7.22 21.71
C GLN A 337 5.20 6.51 22.73
N SER A 338 4.98 6.78 24.01
CA SER A 338 5.73 6.16 25.09
C SER A 338 4.88 5.90 26.31
N TRP A 339 5.32 4.93 27.11
CA TRP A 339 4.72 4.62 28.40
C TRP A 339 5.80 4.27 29.40
N THR A 340 5.67 4.83 30.61
CA THR A 340 6.48 4.49 31.77
C THR A 340 5.58 3.78 32.78
N ASP A 341 6.02 2.62 33.25
CA ASP A 341 5.32 1.89 34.31
C ASP A 341 5.31 2.74 35.58
N PRO A 342 4.13 3.14 36.11
CA PRO A 342 4.05 3.94 37.32
C PRO A 342 4.36 3.14 38.60
N ALA A 343 4.43 1.81 38.53
CA ALA A 343 4.65 0.94 39.68
C ALA A 343 5.44 -0.33 39.34
N PRO A 344 6.67 -0.22 38.80
CA PRO A 344 7.45 -1.38 38.35
C PRO A 344 7.70 -2.36 39.50
N LEU A 345 7.61 -3.65 39.20
CA LEU A 345 7.78 -4.71 40.20
C LEU A 345 9.27 -4.87 40.52
N GLN A 346 9.62 -4.81 41.81
CA GLN A 346 11.02 -4.80 42.27
C GLN A 346 11.74 -6.15 42.08
N ASP A 347 11.02 -7.27 42.16
CA ASP A 347 11.63 -8.60 42.07
C ASP A 347 11.68 -9.12 40.63
N LYS A 348 10.52 -9.12 39.95
CA LYS A 348 10.36 -9.70 38.62
C LYS A 348 9.15 -9.08 37.92
N ALA A 349 9.37 -8.62 36.69
CA ALA A 349 8.32 -8.16 35.79
C ALA A 349 8.54 -8.71 34.38
N PHE A 350 7.45 -9.08 33.72
CA PHE A 350 7.37 -9.28 32.29
C PHE A 350 6.49 -8.21 31.69
N TYR A 351 6.83 -7.77 30.48
CA TYR A 351 6.04 -6.82 29.72
C TYR A 351 5.66 -7.45 28.39
N GLN A 352 4.41 -7.22 27.97
CA GLN A 352 3.88 -7.64 26.69
C GLN A 352 3.38 -6.40 25.97
N PHE A 353 3.87 -6.18 24.76
CA PHE A 353 3.37 -5.15 23.86
C PHE A 353 2.29 -5.75 22.98
N GLU A 354 1.09 -5.18 23.03
CA GLU A 354 -0.05 -5.61 22.23
C GLU A 354 -0.42 -4.51 21.24
N VAL A 355 -0.59 -4.92 19.99
CA VAL A 355 -1.06 -4.07 18.90
C VAL A 355 -2.34 -4.68 18.34
N ALA A 356 -3.35 -3.86 18.09
CA ALA A 356 -4.62 -4.31 17.54
C ALA A 356 -5.16 -3.32 16.51
N ASP A 357 -5.86 -3.84 15.50
CA ASP A 357 -6.58 -3.01 14.53
C ASP A 357 -7.64 -2.15 15.21
N LEU A 358 -7.70 -0.88 14.82
CA LEU A 358 -8.87 -0.07 15.13
C LEU A 358 -10.03 -0.50 14.24
N ILE A 359 -11.17 -0.78 14.86
CA ILE A 359 -12.40 -1.12 14.14
C ILE A 359 -13.09 0.19 13.76
N PHE A 360 -13.08 0.48 12.47
CA PHE A 360 -13.79 1.61 11.91
C PHE A 360 -15.16 1.20 11.39
N ALA A 361 -16.17 2.03 11.66
CA ALA A 361 -17.48 1.87 11.02
C ALA A 361 -17.36 2.24 9.53
N GLN A 362 -17.85 1.38 8.65
CA GLN A 362 -17.90 1.66 7.23
C GLN A 362 -18.83 2.86 6.96
N PRO A 363 -18.47 3.78 6.04
CA PRO A 363 -19.27 4.97 5.77
C PRO A 363 -20.64 4.59 5.19
N SER A 364 -21.69 5.28 5.65
CA SER A 364 -23.06 5.08 5.16
C SER A 364 -23.24 5.38 3.65
N ASN A 365 -22.25 6.06 3.06
CA ASN A 365 -22.28 6.53 1.67
C ASN A 365 -21.91 5.44 0.64
N LEU A 366 -21.53 4.23 1.07
CA LEU A 366 -21.50 3.05 0.18
C LEU A 366 -22.86 2.84 -0.54
N ALA A 367 -23.93 3.49 -0.09
CA ALA A 367 -25.26 3.48 -0.68
C ALA A 367 -25.53 4.54 -1.77
N VAL A 368 -24.62 5.50 -2.05
CA VAL A 368 -24.85 6.51 -3.10
C VAL A 368 -24.11 6.10 -4.37
N ALA A 369 -24.65 5.09 -5.03
CA ALA A 369 -24.27 4.71 -6.37
C ALA A 369 -24.22 5.94 -7.28
N ARG A 370 -23.06 6.19 -7.91
CA ARG A 370 -22.97 7.03 -9.11
C ARG A 370 -24.03 6.51 -10.08
N SER A 371 -24.95 7.37 -10.54
CA SER A 371 -26.16 6.96 -11.24
C SER A 371 -25.89 5.83 -12.26
N LEU A 372 -26.36 4.63 -11.93
CA LEU A 372 -26.31 3.48 -12.80
C LEU A 372 -27.23 3.79 -13.98
N ASN A 373 -26.66 3.92 -15.18
CA ASN A 373 -27.38 3.41 -16.32
C ASN A 373 -27.35 1.90 -16.14
N ASN A 374 -28.50 1.34 -15.77
CA ASN A 374 -28.72 -0.09 -15.58
C ASN A 374 -28.13 -0.87 -16.76
N ALA A 375 -26.96 -1.47 -16.58
CA ALA A 375 -26.63 -2.70 -17.25
C ALA A 375 -27.03 -3.80 -16.26
N GLU A 376 -28.14 -4.46 -16.56
CA GLU A 376 -28.51 -5.69 -15.87
C GLU A 376 -27.34 -6.66 -15.98
N ASP A 377 -26.87 -7.17 -14.85
CA ASP A 377 -25.75 -8.10 -14.78
C ASP A 377 -26.26 -9.48 -15.22
N GLU A 378 -26.59 -9.62 -16.50
CA GLU A 378 -26.99 -10.87 -17.11
C GLU A 378 -25.76 -11.76 -17.32
N ASN A 379 -25.86 -13.00 -16.85
CA ASN A 379 -24.90 -14.08 -17.09
C ASN A 379 -24.98 -14.52 -18.56
N SER A 380 -24.53 -13.65 -19.47
CA SER A 380 -24.73 -13.80 -20.92
C SER A 380 -23.68 -14.67 -21.59
N GLY A 381 -22.56 -14.95 -20.91
CA GLY A 381 -21.39 -15.59 -21.52
C GLY A 381 -20.70 -14.72 -22.59
N GLU A 382 -21.13 -13.47 -22.76
CA GLU A 382 -20.50 -12.50 -23.66
C GLU A 382 -19.15 -12.06 -23.11
N ILE A 383 -18.20 -11.76 -24.00
CA ILE A 383 -16.94 -11.14 -23.62
C ILE A 383 -17.17 -9.64 -23.46
N VAL A 384 -16.92 -9.14 -22.25
CA VAL A 384 -16.97 -7.71 -21.92
C VAL A 384 -15.57 -7.19 -21.59
N THR A 385 -15.37 -5.88 -21.70
CA THR A 385 -14.08 -5.24 -21.41
C THR A 385 -14.22 -4.29 -20.23
N LYS A 386 -13.45 -4.52 -19.16
CA LYS A 386 -13.12 -3.49 -18.17
C LYS A 386 -11.99 -2.63 -18.77
N PRO A 387 -12.22 -1.35 -19.09
CA PRO A 387 -11.18 -0.50 -19.67
C PRO A 387 -10.00 -0.35 -18.71
N ALA A 388 -8.82 -0.07 -19.26
CA ALA A 388 -7.67 0.31 -18.47
C ALA A 388 -8.00 1.61 -17.73
N ARG A 389 -7.57 1.69 -16.48
CA ARG A 389 -7.56 2.94 -15.75
C ARG A 389 -6.11 3.40 -15.62
N GLU A 390 -5.75 4.34 -16.47
CA GLU A 390 -4.49 5.07 -16.36
C GLU A 390 -4.73 6.27 -15.45
N VAL A 391 -3.99 6.32 -14.35
CA VAL A 391 -3.92 7.54 -13.54
C VAL A 391 -2.89 8.44 -14.22
N ASN A 392 -3.33 9.63 -14.64
CA ASN A 392 -2.53 10.58 -15.38
C ASN A 392 -2.14 11.77 -14.51
N ASN A 393 -1.11 12.51 -14.93
CA ASN A 393 -0.53 13.65 -14.20
C ASN A 393 0.08 13.25 -12.85
N CYS A 394 0.58 12.02 -12.74
CA CYS A 394 1.30 11.57 -11.55
C CYS A 394 2.63 12.32 -11.45
N CYS A 395 2.94 12.81 -10.25
CA CYS A 395 4.19 13.49 -9.93
C CYS A 395 4.47 14.73 -10.81
N ALA A 396 3.43 15.50 -11.15
CA ALA A 396 3.57 16.71 -11.95
C ALA A 396 4.43 17.78 -11.24
N GLY A 397 5.52 18.22 -11.88
CA GLY A 397 6.39 19.30 -11.41
C GLY A 397 7.89 18.99 -11.32
N HIS A 398 8.35 17.81 -11.78
CA HIS A 398 9.75 17.36 -11.75
C HIS A 398 10.54 17.50 -13.04
#